data_AF-F0XR00-F1
#
_entry.id   AF-F0XR00-F1
#
_cell.length_a   1.000
_cell.length_b   1.000
_cell.length_c   1.000
_cell.angle_alpha   90.00
_cell.angle_beta   90.00
_cell.angle_gamma   90.00
#
_symmetry.space_group_name_H-M   'P 1'
#
loop_
_entity.id
_entity.type
_entity.pdbx_description
1 polymer ?
#
loop_
_entity_poly.entity_id
_entity_poly.type
_entity_poly.pdbx_seq_one_letter_code
_entity_poly.pdbx_strand_id
1 'polypeptide(L)'
;MARRFRAGALAAIIFILITTFYLSVSGSSGASLKDLADPSVPGQAKAPASPVSDRTDGPVQFALPASVLDGAAIAPKLENATIKQELGRASWRLMHTMMARFPEEPTFDESLALKTYVQLFARLYPCGDCAAHFQTLLQKYPPQTSSRTAAAGWACFVHNEVNKRLRKNIFDCATIGDFYDCGCGDDKGGVHGASGKIGSAVDNKGKPHR
;
A
#
# COMPACT_ATOMS: atom_id res chain seq x y z
N MET A 1 -4.99 66.19 12.13
CA MET A 1 -3.90 65.75 11.22
C MET A 1 -2.97 64.66 11.79
N ALA A 2 -2.79 64.51 13.12
CA ALA A 2 -1.80 63.57 13.69
C ALA A 2 -2.12 62.06 13.62
N ARG A 3 -3.37 61.65 13.41
CA ARG A 3 -3.75 60.22 13.33
C ARG A 3 -3.42 59.55 11.99
N ARG A 4 -3.40 60.32 10.89
CA ARG A 4 -3.08 59.78 9.55
C ARG A 4 -1.58 59.49 9.38
N PHE A 5 -0.71 60.26 10.06
CA PHE A 5 0.73 60.01 10.06
C PHE A 5 1.14 58.73 10.79
N ARG A 6 0.41 58.34 11.86
CA ARG A 6 0.72 57.12 12.64
C ARG A 6 0.39 55.82 11.89
N ALA A 7 -0.67 55.82 11.08
CA ALA A 7 -1.03 54.65 10.27
C ALA A 7 -0.05 54.42 9.11
N GLY A 8 0.47 55.50 8.51
CA GLY A 8 1.48 55.41 7.45
C GLY A 8 2.82 54.86 7.95
N ALA A 9 3.25 55.26 9.15
CA ALA A 9 4.47 54.75 9.76
C ALA A 9 4.39 53.26 10.11
N LEU A 10 3.23 52.78 10.61
CA LEU A 10 3.05 51.36 10.90
C LEU A 10 3.07 50.50 9.64
N ALA A 11 2.41 50.96 8.56
CA ALA A 11 2.39 50.24 7.28
C ALA A 11 3.80 50.15 6.65
N ALA A 12 4.61 51.21 6.75
CA ALA A 12 5.98 51.22 6.28
C ALA A 12 6.88 50.24 7.06
N ILE A 13 6.73 50.17 8.39
CA ILE A 13 7.48 49.22 9.22
C ILE A 13 7.11 47.78 8.88
N ILE A 14 5.82 47.47 8.71
CA ILE A 14 5.36 46.13 8.33
C ILE A 14 5.91 45.73 6.95
N PHE A 15 5.91 46.65 5.97
CA PHE A 15 6.48 46.39 4.65
C PHE A 15 7.99 46.13 4.69
N ILE A 16 8.74 46.87 5.52
CA ILE A 16 10.18 46.66 5.73
C ILE A 16 10.45 45.30 6.41
N LEU A 17 9.64 44.91 7.40
CA LEU A 17 9.79 43.61 8.06
C LEU A 17 9.47 42.44 7.13
N ILE A 18 8.43 42.57 6.30
CA ILE A 18 8.07 41.55 5.31
C ILE A 18 9.16 41.43 4.24
N THR A 19 9.65 42.54 3.70
CA THR A 19 10.71 42.52 2.68
C THR A 19 12.04 41.99 3.21
N THR A 20 12.43 42.32 4.45
CA THR A 20 13.64 41.74 5.07
C THR A 20 13.48 40.24 5.37
N PHE A 21 12.30 39.77 5.74
CA PHE A 21 12.00 38.35 5.88
C PHE A 21 12.09 37.59 4.53
N TYR A 22 11.53 38.15 3.45
CA TYR A 22 11.62 37.51 2.13
C TYR A 22 13.05 37.49 1.56
N LEU A 23 13.85 38.53 1.82
CA LEU A 23 15.27 38.57 1.41
C LEU A 23 16.13 37.57 2.21
N SER A 24 15.80 37.29 3.46
CA SER A 24 16.52 36.29 4.28
C SER A 24 16.09 34.85 3.98
N VAL A 25 14.82 34.61 3.60
CA VAL A 25 14.33 33.27 3.20
C VAL A 25 14.79 32.89 1.79
N SER A 26 15.04 33.85 0.90
CA SER A 26 15.49 33.58 -0.48
C SER A 26 17.02 33.41 -0.61
N GLY A 27 17.77 33.59 0.48
CA GLY A 27 19.24 33.52 0.54
C GLY A 27 19.79 32.17 0.99
N SER A 28 19.37 31.07 0.38
CA SER A 28 20.07 29.78 0.51
C SER A 28 19.97 28.99 -0.79
N SER A 29 20.92 29.24 -1.68
CA SER A 29 21.23 28.37 -2.80
C SER A 29 22.75 28.20 -2.83
N GLY A 30 23.21 26.95 -2.76
CA GLY A 30 24.57 26.57 -3.12
C GLY A 30 25.47 26.07 -1.99
N ALA A 31 25.06 25.03 -1.26
CA ALA A 31 26.05 24.17 -0.62
C ALA A 31 26.72 23.33 -1.72
N SER A 32 27.97 23.67 -2.04
CA SER A 32 28.83 22.97 -2.98
C SER A 32 29.10 21.56 -2.48
N LEU A 33 28.55 20.54 -3.16
CA LEU A 33 28.82 19.13 -2.92
C LEU A 33 30.13 18.73 -3.64
N LYS A 34 31.26 19.26 -3.15
CA LYS A 34 32.59 18.71 -3.40
C LYS A 34 33.31 18.71 -2.06
N ASP A 35 33.95 17.58 -1.77
CA ASP A 35 34.67 17.25 -0.53
C ASP A 35 33.69 16.85 0.58
N LEU A 36 33.52 15.57 0.92
CA LEU A 36 34.54 14.70 1.52
C LEU A 36 34.31 13.23 1.11
N ALA A 37 35.23 12.67 0.34
CA ALA A 37 35.47 11.24 0.30
C ALA A 37 36.57 10.94 1.33
N ASP A 38 36.21 10.27 2.42
CA ASP A 38 37.16 9.72 3.41
C ASP A 38 37.34 8.22 3.13
N PRO A 39 38.55 7.75 2.78
CA PRO A 39 38.82 6.35 2.53
C PRO A 39 39.40 5.69 3.78
N SER A 40 38.59 5.35 4.79
CA SER A 40 39.03 4.44 5.86
C SER A 40 37.91 3.88 6.75
N VAL A 41 37.10 2.94 6.24
CA VAL A 41 36.36 2.00 7.12
C VAL A 41 36.42 0.58 6.56
N PRO A 42 37.10 -0.38 7.22
CA PRO A 42 37.04 -1.78 6.86
C PRO A 42 35.90 -2.50 7.61
N GLY A 43 35.11 -3.27 6.87
CA GLY A 43 34.40 -4.44 7.42
C GLY A 43 32.88 -4.34 7.49
N GLN A 44 32.20 -4.51 6.35
CA GLN A 44 30.90 -5.22 6.30
C GLN A 44 30.88 -6.12 5.07
N ALA A 45 30.70 -7.43 5.29
CA ALA A 45 30.63 -8.44 4.26
C ALA A 45 29.45 -8.17 3.31
N LYS A 46 29.79 -7.82 2.07
CA LYS A 46 28.85 -7.60 0.97
C LYS A 46 28.42 -8.96 0.43
N ALA A 47 27.16 -9.32 0.62
CA ALA A 47 26.56 -10.44 -0.11
C ALA A 47 26.71 -10.19 -1.62
N PRO A 48 26.99 -11.22 -2.44
CA PRO A 48 27.25 -11.01 -3.86
C PRO A 48 25.93 -10.69 -4.58
N ALA A 49 25.68 -9.40 -4.83
CA ALA A 49 24.73 -8.99 -5.84
C ALA A 49 25.34 -9.30 -7.21
N SER A 50 24.87 -10.36 -7.86
CA SER A 50 25.15 -10.58 -9.28
C SER A 50 24.40 -9.49 -10.08
N PRO A 51 25.04 -8.86 -11.08
CA PRO A 51 24.36 -7.86 -11.90
C PRO A 51 23.39 -8.59 -12.82
N VAL A 52 22.09 -8.34 -12.67
CA VAL A 52 21.11 -8.71 -13.69
C VAL A 52 21.25 -7.68 -14.80
N SER A 53 21.89 -8.07 -15.89
CA SER A 53 21.93 -7.27 -17.11
C SER A 53 20.51 -7.15 -17.66
N ASP A 54 19.97 -5.94 -17.58
CA ASP A 54 18.74 -5.54 -18.27
C ASP A 54 18.95 -5.71 -19.77
N ARG A 55 18.27 -6.70 -20.36
CA ARG A 55 18.20 -6.89 -21.81
C ARG A 55 16.72 -6.83 -22.18
N THR A 56 16.28 -5.67 -22.61
CA THR A 56 15.05 -5.51 -23.38
C THR A 56 15.32 -5.76 -24.86
N ASP A 57 14.34 -6.39 -25.51
CA ASP A 57 14.02 -6.38 -26.95
C ASP A 57 13.89 -7.79 -27.58
N GLY A 58 12.82 -8.49 -27.16
CA GLY A 58 12.24 -9.70 -27.74
C GLY A 58 10.92 -10.01 -27.01
N PRO A 59 9.97 -10.79 -27.58
CA PRO A 59 8.79 -11.22 -26.83
C PRO A 59 9.30 -11.98 -25.60
N VAL A 60 9.10 -11.39 -24.42
CA VAL A 60 9.79 -11.87 -23.23
C VAL A 60 9.20 -13.19 -22.80
N GLN A 61 9.85 -14.29 -23.20
CA GLN A 61 9.63 -15.60 -22.61
C GLN A 61 10.37 -15.61 -21.28
N PHE A 62 9.77 -15.01 -20.25
CA PHE A 62 10.27 -15.14 -18.89
C PHE A 62 10.03 -16.58 -18.42
N ALA A 63 11.03 -17.44 -18.65
CA ALA A 63 11.13 -18.69 -17.90
C ALA A 63 11.50 -18.32 -16.45
N LEU A 64 10.48 -18.02 -15.62
CA LEU A 64 10.68 -17.70 -14.21
C LEU A 64 11.05 -18.99 -13.46
N PRO A 65 12.24 -19.06 -12.83
CA PRO A 65 12.57 -20.22 -12.01
C PRO A 65 11.65 -20.23 -10.78
N ALA A 66 11.28 -21.43 -10.31
CA ALA A 66 10.41 -21.60 -9.14
C ALA A 66 10.92 -20.83 -7.90
N SER A 67 12.24 -20.70 -7.77
CA SER A 67 12.91 -19.94 -6.70
C SER A 67 12.54 -18.45 -6.62
N VAL A 68 11.90 -17.88 -7.66
CA VAL A 68 11.35 -16.52 -7.64
C VAL A 68 10.25 -16.37 -6.59
N LEU A 69 9.51 -17.43 -6.26
CA LEU A 69 8.41 -17.36 -5.29
C LEU A 69 8.86 -17.67 -3.85
N ASP A 70 9.94 -18.43 -3.67
CA ASP A 70 10.27 -19.04 -2.36
C ASP A 70 11.27 -18.25 -1.49
N GLY A 71 11.68 -17.06 -1.92
CA GLY A 71 12.68 -16.28 -1.20
C GLY A 71 12.11 -15.40 -0.08
N ALA A 72 12.99 -15.00 0.83
CA ALA A 72 12.68 -14.07 1.92
C ALA A 72 12.26 -12.69 1.40
N ALA A 73 11.64 -11.91 2.29
CA ALA A 73 11.39 -10.48 2.08
C ALA A 73 12.63 -9.77 1.54
N ILE A 74 12.47 -9.05 0.42
CA ILE A 74 13.58 -8.35 -0.25
C ILE A 74 13.83 -6.98 0.39
N ALA A 75 12.78 -6.27 0.77
CA ALA A 75 12.89 -4.94 1.36
C ALA A 75 13.46 -5.01 2.79
N PRO A 76 14.24 -4.01 3.23
CA PRO A 76 14.63 -3.88 4.63
C PRO A 76 13.44 -3.49 5.51
N LYS A 77 13.65 -3.49 6.83
CA LYS A 77 12.67 -3.03 7.81
C LYS A 77 12.28 -1.56 7.53
N LEU A 78 10.98 -1.26 7.58
CA LEU A 78 10.48 0.09 7.43
C LEU A 78 10.28 0.72 8.82
N GLU A 79 11.12 1.67 9.20
CA GLU A 79 11.11 2.23 10.57
C GLU A 79 10.06 3.33 10.78
N ASN A 80 9.77 4.15 9.77
CA ASN A 80 8.82 5.25 9.90
C ASN A 80 7.38 4.73 10.04
N ALA A 81 6.78 4.93 11.21
CA ALA A 81 5.45 4.41 11.54
C ALA A 81 4.32 5.03 10.69
N THR A 82 4.38 6.32 10.39
CA THR A 82 3.36 7.00 9.58
C THR A 82 3.38 6.48 8.15
N ILE A 83 4.55 6.42 7.52
CA ILE A 83 4.72 5.88 6.17
C ILE A 83 4.27 4.40 6.12
N LYS A 84 4.62 3.61 7.15
CA LYS A 84 4.19 2.20 7.26
C LYS A 84 2.66 2.08 7.28
N GLN A 85 1.96 2.95 8.00
CA GLN A 85 0.50 2.95 8.08
C GLN A 85 -0.15 3.37 6.76
N GLU A 86 0.35 4.44 6.13
CA GLU A 86 -0.16 4.91 4.84
C GLU A 86 0.01 3.85 3.74
N LEU A 87 1.21 3.28 3.65
CA LEU A 87 1.52 2.15 2.77
C LEU A 87 0.59 0.97 3.03
N GLY A 88 0.41 0.59 4.30
CA GLY A 88 -0.48 -0.50 4.69
C GLY A 88 -1.91 -0.29 4.20
N ARG A 89 -2.49 0.88 4.44
CA ARG A 89 -3.85 1.19 3.99
C ARG A 89 -3.99 1.18 2.46
N ALA A 90 -3.02 1.77 1.75
CA ALA A 90 -3.03 1.80 0.29
C ALA A 90 -2.95 0.38 -0.29
N SER A 91 -2.08 -0.44 0.28
CA SER A 91 -1.86 -1.82 -0.16
C SER A 91 -3.06 -2.71 0.12
N TRP A 92 -3.69 -2.58 1.29
CA TRP A 92 -4.93 -3.29 1.59
C TRP A 92 -6.05 -2.87 0.65
N ARG A 93 -6.17 -1.58 0.32
CA ARG A 93 -7.16 -1.13 -0.65
C ARG A 93 -6.93 -1.77 -2.03
N LEU A 94 -5.69 -1.79 -2.53
CA LEU A 94 -5.35 -2.48 -3.77
C LEU A 94 -5.71 -3.97 -3.73
N MET A 95 -5.26 -4.67 -2.68
CA MET A 95 -5.47 -6.10 -2.52
C MET A 95 -6.96 -6.45 -2.51
N HIS A 96 -7.75 -5.77 -1.66
CA HIS A 96 -9.18 -6.04 -1.55
C HIS A 96 -9.94 -5.68 -2.82
N THR A 97 -9.61 -4.57 -3.49
CA THR A 97 -10.22 -4.24 -4.78
C THR A 97 -9.87 -5.28 -5.84
N MET A 98 -8.64 -5.79 -5.89
CA MET A 98 -8.27 -6.87 -6.79
C MET A 98 -9.12 -8.13 -6.55
N MET A 99 -9.34 -8.52 -5.30
CA MET A 99 -10.16 -9.69 -4.98
C MET A 99 -11.63 -9.48 -5.32
N ALA A 100 -12.17 -8.29 -5.07
CA ALA A 100 -13.55 -7.94 -5.42
C ALA A 100 -13.77 -7.93 -6.95
N ARG A 101 -12.72 -7.67 -7.74
CA ARG A 101 -12.74 -7.70 -9.21
C ARG A 101 -12.50 -9.07 -9.82
N PHE A 102 -12.03 -10.04 -9.03
CA PHE A 102 -11.70 -11.37 -9.53
C PHE A 102 -12.94 -12.09 -10.11
N PRO A 103 -12.81 -13.02 -11.07
CA PRO A 103 -13.95 -13.76 -11.59
C PRO A 103 -14.59 -14.67 -10.52
N GLU A 104 -15.91 -14.89 -10.60
CA GLU A 104 -16.55 -15.92 -9.76
C GLU A 104 -16.16 -17.33 -10.23
N GLU A 105 -15.98 -17.53 -11.54
CA GLU A 105 -15.53 -18.78 -12.14
C GLU A 105 -14.21 -18.54 -12.88
N PRO A 106 -13.07 -18.46 -12.16
CA PRO A 106 -11.77 -18.21 -12.78
C PRO A 106 -11.28 -19.45 -13.53
N THR A 107 -10.58 -19.21 -14.63
CA THR A 107 -9.76 -20.22 -15.30
C THR A 107 -8.58 -20.64 -14.42
N PHE A 108 -7.92 -21.73 -14.80
CA PHE A 108 -6.68 -22.16 -14.15
C PHE A 108 -5.60 -21.08 -14.21
N ASP A 109 -5.47 -20.42 -15.36
CA ASP A 109 -4.49 -19.35 -15.57
C ASP A 109 -4.74 -18.16 -14.64
N GLU A 110 -5.97 -17.65 -14.57
CA GLU A 110 -6.35 -16.54 -13.69
C GLU A 110 -6.14 -16.88 -12.21
N SER A 111 -6.51 -18.11 -11.81
CA SER A 111 -6.27 -18.61 -10.46
C SER A 111 -4.78 -18.67 -10.12
N LEU A 112 -3.96 -19.18 -11.04
CA LEU A 112 -2.51 -19.27 -10.87
C LEU A 112 -1.88 -17.87 -10.85
N ALA A 113 -2.33 -16.96 -11.70
CA ALA A 113 -1.88 -15.58 -11.74
C ALA A 113 -2.15 -14.88 -10.40
N LEU A 114 -3.34 -15.03 -9.82
CA LEU A 114 -3.67 -14.45 -8.52
C LEU A 114 -2.83 -15.05 -7.38
N LYS A 115 -2.66 -16.38 -7.35
CA LYS A 115 -1.78 -17.04 -6.36
C LYS A 115 -0.35 -16.53 -6.46
N THR A 116 0.17 -16.41 -7.68
CA THR A 116 1.52 -15.94 -7.97
C THR A 116 1.70 -14.48 -7.56
N TYR A 117 0.72 -13.63 -7.89
CA TYR A 117 0.69 -12.23 -7.46
C TYR A 117 0.81 -12.12 -5.94
N VAL A 118 0.05 -12.90 -5.16
CA VAL A 118 0.10 -12.83 -3.69
C VAL A 118 1.46 -13.25 -3.14
N GLN A 119 2.08 -14.30 -3.69
CA GLN A 119 3.42 -14.74 -3.29
C GLN A 119 4.47 -13.65 -3.60
N LEU A 120 4.43 -13.08 -4.80
CA LEU A 120 5.31 -11.99 -5.21
C LEU A 120 5.09 -10.73 -4.38
N PHE A 121 3.83 -10.39 -4.09
CA PHE A 121 3.47 -9.28 -3.22
C PHE A 121 4.13 -9.45 -1.85
N ALA A 122 4.03 -10.64 -1.24
CA ALA A 122 4.66 -10.91 0.05
C ALA A 122 6.18 -10.75 0.02
N ARG A 123 6.84 -11.13 -1.08
CA ARG A 123 8.30 -11.03 -1.24
C ARG A 123 8.77 -9.60 -1.51
N LEU A 124 8.01 -8.84 -2.30
CA LEU A 124 8.36 -7.49 -2.78
C LEU A 124 7.81 -6.36 -1.90
N TYR A 125 6.96 -6.66 -0.91
CA TYR A 125 6.30 -5.64 -0.10
C TYR A 125 7.33 -4.69 0.55
N PRO A 126 7.20 -3.36 0.41
CA PRO A 126 8.24 -2.39 0.77
C PRO A 126 8.32 -2.08 2.28
N CYS A 127 8.02 -3.08 3.11
CA CYS A 127 8.22 -3.11 4.55
C CYS A 127 8.68 -4.53 4.91
N GLY A 128 9.99 -4.74 5.10
CA GLY A 128 10.58 -6.07 5.26
C GLY A 128 10.05 -6.87 6.45
N ASP A 129 9.82 -6.21 7.59
CA ASP A 129 9.23 -6.83 8.77
C ASP A 129 7.73 -7.15 8.58
N CYS A 130 7.02 -6.37 7.77
CA CYS A 130 5.65 -6.67 7.37
C CYS A 130 5.60 -7.86 6.41
N ALA A 131 6.47 -7.85 5.40
CA ALA A 131 6.64 -8.86 4.37
C ALA A 131 6.94 -10.24 4.99
N ALA A 132 7.97 -10.32 5.82
CA ALA A 132 8.35 -11.56 6.50
C ALA A 132 7.21 -12.13 7.35
N HIS A 133 6.49 -11.27 8.08
CA HIS A 133 5.31 -11.70 8.82
C HIS A 133 4.18 -12.21 7.90
N PHE A 134 3.92 -11.51 6.79
CA PHE A 134 2.90 -11.92 5.84
C PHE A 134 3.26 -13.27 5.17
N GLN A 135 4.54 -13.51 4.87
CA GLN A 135 5.01 -14.81 4.39
C GLN A 135 4.69 -15.95 5.38
N THR A 136 4.86 -15.73 6.69
CA THR A 136 4.44 -16.69 7.72
C THR A 136 2.93 -16.92 7.72
N LEU A 137 2.13 -15.87 7.51
CA LEU A 137 0.68 -16.03 7.36
C LEU A 137 0.32 -16.85 6.13
N LEU A 138 1.00 -16.65 4.99
CA LEU A 138 0.75 -17.40 3.75
C LEU A 138 1.05 -18.90 3.90
N GLN A 139 2.06 -19.27 4.69
CA GLN A 139 2.36 -20.68 4.99
C GLN A 139 1.22 -21.35 5.76
N LYS A 140 0.57 -20.62 6.67
CA LYS A 140 -0.53 -21.13 7.50
C LYS A 140 -1.88 -21.06 6.80
N TYR A 141 -2.08 -20.03 5.98
CA TYR A 141 -3.35 -19.67 5.36
C TYR A 141 -3.13 -19.35 3.87
N PRO A 142 -2.93 -20.39 3.02
CA PRO A 142 -2.63 -20.19 1.62
C PRO A 142 -3.78 -19.47 0.89
N PRO A 143 -3.49 -18.69 -0.17
CA PRO A 143 -4.51 -17.94 -0.91
C PRO A 143 -5.60 -18.84 -1.50
N GLN A 144 -6.86 -18.48 -1.24
CA GLN A 144 -8.01 -19.13 -1.84
C GLN A 144 -8.41 -18.37 -3.10
N THR A 145 -8.25 -18.99 -4.27
CA THR A 145 -8.48 -18.32 -5.57
C THR A 145 -9.46 -19.08 -6.44
N SER A 146 -10.34 -19.89 -5.84
CA SER A 146 -11.33 -20.68 -6.59
C SER A 146 -12.51 -19.85 -7.08
N SER A 147 -12.74 -18.66 -6.50
CA SER A 147 -13.74 -17.69 -6.93
C SER A 147 -13.45 -16.32 -6.32
N ARG A 148 -14.15 -15.28 -6.81
CA ARG A 148 -14.18 -13.95 -6.19
C ARG A 148 -14.54 -14.02 -4.71
N THR A 149 -15.61 -14.74 -4.37
CA THR A 149 -16.09 -14.92 -3.00
C THR A 149 -15.00 -15.54 -2.12
N ALA A 150 -14.34 -16.59 -2.61
CA ALA A 150 -13.24 -17.24 -1.89
C ALA A 150 -12.03 -16.30 -1.69
N ALA A 151 -11.64 -15.57 -2.73
CA ALA A 151 -10.51 -14.64 -2.69
C ALA A 151 -10.76 -13.46 -1.75
N ALA A 152 -11.93 -12.83 -1.83
CA ALA A 152 -12.31 -11.70 -0.97
C ALA A 152 -12.44 -12.14 0.50
N GLY A 153 -13.08 -13.29 0.74
CA GLY A 153 -13.18 -13.88 2.08
C GLY A 153 -11.82 -14.20 2.69
N TRP A 154 -10.92 -14.82 1.91
CA TRP A 154 -9.55 -15.09 2.34
C TRP A 154 -8.79 -13.80 2.66
N ALA A 155 -8.84 -12.79 1.78
CA ALA A 155 -8.18 -11.51 1.99
C ALA A 155 -8.68 -10.82 3.27
N CYS A 156 -9.98 -10.86 3.55
CA CYS A 156 -10.55 -10.34 4.79
C CYS A 156 -10.02 -11.08 6.01
N PHE A 157 -10.03 -12.42 5.96
CA PHE A 157 -9.54 -13.26 7.04
C PHE A 157 -8.06 -12.95 7.38
N VAL A 158 -7.16 -12.94 6.40
CA VAL A 158 -5.74 -12.66 6.66
C VAL A 158 -5.49 -11.21 7.08
N HIS A 159 -6.28 -10.25 6.59
CA HIS A 159 -6.23 -8.87 7.09
C HIS A 159 -6.63 -8.80 8.57
N ASN A 160 -7.62 -9.60 8.99
CA ASN A 160 -7.99 -9.72 10.39
C ASN A 160 -6.92 -10.38 11.26
N GLU A 161 -6.13 -11.34 10.75
CA GLU A 161 -4.96 -11.85 11.48
C GLU A 161 -3.92 -10.75 11.73
N VAL A 162 -3.71 -9.85 10.75
CA VAL A 162 -2.88 -8.65 10.96
C VAL A 162 -3.51 -7.69 11.96
N ASN A 163 -4.83 -7.47 11.92
CA ASN A 163 -5.54 -6.64 12.90
C ASN A 163 -5.39 -7.19 14.33
N LYS A 164 -5.52 -8.52 14.52
CA LYS A 164 -5.30 -9.18 15.82
C LYS A 164 -3.89 -8.91 16.33
N ARG A 165 -2.87 -9.13 15.51
CA ARG A 165 -1.46 -8.83 15.86
C ARG A 165 -1.26 -7.38 16.27
N LEU A 166 -1.89 -6.45 15.55
CA LEU A 166 -1.81 -5.02 15.80
C LEU A 166 -2.81 -4.51 16.86
N ARG A 167 -3.57 -5.41 17.50
CA ARG A 167 -4.61 -5.08 18.50
C ARG A 167 -5.65 -4.08 17.98
N LYS A 168 -6.05 -4.23 16.72
CA LYS A 168 -7.13 -3.47 16.07
C LYS A 168 -8.45 -4.24 16.14
N ASN A 169 -9.55 -3.53 15.92
CA ASN A 169 -10.88 -4.14 15.81
C ASN A 169 -10.90 -5.16 14.66
N ILE A 170 -11.69 -6.22 14.84
CA ILE A 170 -11.90 -7.25 13.83
C ILE A 170 -13.02 -6.78 12.90
N PHE A 171 -12.76 -6.87 11.60
CA PHE A 171 -13.75 -6.55 10.58
C PHE A 171 -14.68 -7.74 10.35
N ASP A 172 -15.98 -7.50 10.22
CA ASP A 172 -16.95 -8.54 9.88
C ASP A 172 -16.88 -8.87 8.38
N CYS A 173 -16.25 -10.01 8.06
CA CYS A 173 -16.07 -10.45 6.68
C CYS A 173 -17.39 -10.76 5.96
N ALA A 174 -18.51 -10.94 6.65
CA ALA A 174 -19.81 -11.10 5.99
C ALA A 174 -20.21 -9.84 5.18
N THR A 175 -19.69 -8.67 5.56
CA THR A 175 -19.96 -7.38 4.91
C THR A 175 -18.92 -6.98 3.87
N ILE A 176 -17.95 -7.86 3.54
CA ILE A 176 -16.80 -7.49 2.71
C ILE A 176 -17.20 -7.07 1.28
N GLY A 177 -18.23 -7.71 0.71
CA GLY A 177 -18.72 -7.40 -0.63
C GLY A 177 -19.37 -6.01 -0.73
N ASP A 178 -20.01 -5.55 0.34
CA ASP A 178 -20.59 -4.20 0.41
C ASP A 178 -19.52 -3.13 0.64
N PHE A 179 -18.47 -3.47 1.42
CA PHE A 179 -17.41 -2.54 1.77
C PHE A 179 -16.43 -2.30 0.60
N TYR A 180 -16.06 -3.36 -0.11
CA TYR A 180 -15.27 -3.29 -1.33
C TYR A 180 -16.16 -3.61 -2.52
N ASP A 181 -16.90 -2.60 -2.95
CA ASP A 181 -17.61 -2.62 -4.23
C ASP A 181 -16.63 -2.99 -5.36
N CYS A 182 -17.02 -3.94 -6.20
CA CYS A 182 -16.28 -4.31 -7.40
C CYS A 182 -16.22 -3.17 -8.42
N GLY A 183 -16.93 -2.06 -8.22
CA GLY A 183 -16.93 -0.93 -9.16
C GLY A 183 -17.37 -1.36 -10.56
N CYS A 184 -18.19 -2.41 -10.64
CA CYS A 184 -18.65 -3.01 -11.88
C CYS A 184 -19.63 -2.11 -12.65
N GLY A 185 -20.01 -0.95 -12.08
CA GLY A 185 -21.11 -0.14 -12.58
C GLY A 185 -22.46 -0.74 -12.18
N ASP A 186 -23.51 0.08 -12.28
CA ASP A 186 -24.88 -0.37 -12.08
C ASP A 186 -25.34 -1.16 -13.31
N ASP A 187 -24.88 -2.41 -13.46
CA ASP A 187 -25.50 -3.34 -14.40
C ASP A 187 -26.87 -3.75 -13.85
N LYS A 188 -27.87 -2.89 -14.08
CA LYS A 188 -29.28 -3.24 -14.03
C LYS A 188 -29.56 -4.26 -15.15
N GLY A 189 -29.10 -5.50 -15.03
CA GLY A 189 -29.32 -6.50 -16.07
C GLY A 189 -28.63 -7.86 -15.92
N GLY A 190 -28.95 -8.62 -14.86
CA GLY A 190 -28.72 -10.08 -14.78
C GLY A 190 -27.29 -10.48 -14.42
N VAL A 191 -27.01 -11.39 -13.49
CA VAL A 191 -27.78 -12.43 -12.82
C VAL A 191 -27.33 -12.41 -11.36
N HIS A 192 -28.23 -12.02 -10.45
CA HIS A 192 -28.06 -12.38 -9.06
C HIS A 192 -28.26 -13.89 -8.94
N GLY A 193 -27.17 -14.62 -8.71
CA GLY A 193 -27.23 -15.98 -8.20
C GLY A 193 -28.08 -15.96 -6.94
N ALA A 194 -29.25 -16.58 -7.04
CA ALA A 194 -30.21 -16.67 -5.96
C ALA A 194 -29.62 -17.48 -4.81
N SER A 195 -29.62 -16.92 -3.60
CA SER A 195 -29.86 -17.69 -2.38
C SER A 195 -30.39 -16.80 -1.25
N GLY A 196 -31.65 -17.03 -0.92
CA GLY A 196 -32.18 -16.93 0.44
C GLY A 196 -32.39 -15.56 1.05
N LYS A 197 -33.54 -14.94 0.79
CA LYS A 197 -34.16 -14.00 1.75
C LYS A 197 -34.75 -14.79 2.93
N ILE A 198 -34.31 -14.49 4.15
CA ILE A 198 -35.20 -14.29 5.30
C ILE A 198 -34.72 -13.03 6.01
N GLY A 199 -35.56 -12.00 6.05
CA GLY A 199 -35.21 -10.70 6.62
C GLY A 199 -35.35 -10.65 8.14
N SER A 200 -34.76 -9.61 8.73
CA SER A 200 -35.49 -8.68 9.57
C SER A 200 -34.71 -7.37 9.68
N ALA A 201 -35.43 -6.26 9.54
CA ALA A 201 -34.90 -4.91 9.57
C ALA A 201 -34.43 -4.53 10.98
N VAL A 202 -33.22 -3.96 11.09
CA VAL A 202 -32.87 -3.02 12.15
C VAL A 202 -32.02 -1.91 11.53
N ASP A 203 -32.60 -0.72 11.47
CA ASP A 203 -31.93 0.55 11.21
C ASP A 203 -30.90 0.81 12.31
N ASN A 204 -29.63 1.01 11.95
CA ASN A 204 -28.75 1.79 12.80
C ASN A 204 -27.70 2.54 11.97
N LYS A 205 -27.90 3.86 11.89
CA LYS A 205 -26.96 4.82 11.31
C LYS A 205 -25.62 4.76 12.04
N GLY A 206 -24.60 4.25 11.37
CA GLY A 206 -23.22 4.30 11.81
C GLY A 206 -22.28 4.32 10.62
N LYS A 207 -21.94 5.52 10.13
CA LYS A 207 -20.99 5.72 9.03
C LYS A 207 -19.59 5.25 9.46
N PRO A 208 -18.90 4.35 8.73
CA PRO A 208 -17.52 4.02 9.06
C PRO A 208 -16.59 5.14 8.58
N HIS A 209 -15.65 5.52 9.45
CA HIS A 209 -14.53 6.38 9.12
C HIS A 209 -13.49 5.62 8.27
N ARG A 210 -12.88 6.36 7.33
CA ARG A 210 -11.90 5.91 6.32
C ARG A 210 -10.49 5.61 6.87
#